data_AF-A0A1B0BLY0-F1
#
_entry.id   AF-A0A1B0BLY0-F1
#
_cell.length_a   1.000
_cell.length_b   1.000
_cell.length_c   1.000
_cell.angle_alpha   90.00
_cell.angle_beta   90.00
_cell.angle_gamma   90.00
#
_symmetry.space_group_name_H-M   'P 1'
#
loop_
_entity.id
_entity.type
_entity.pdbx_description
1 polymer ?
#
loop_
_entity_poly.entity_id
_entity_poly.type
_entity_poly.pdbx_seq_one_letter_code
_entity_poly.pdbx_strand_id
1 'polypeptide(L)'
;MAPSFIASTSPRVAMVVGSLIYIFFMITFLYPMTGLLYTASALLGFGAAILWTGQGALLARCSDSSNISRNSGIFWALLQCNMFFGNLFVYFAFRNKAHIDENTRLMVVIVLSAVGFAGVLFLIAVRRVPDNSEMGDTNANISRSAWGNARYALQSAGKLFITRDMMLLTLTFVYTGLELSFFSGIYGPSVGFTEKIHETPKEYVGIIGICIGIGGVTAGTVFGILGSKTARFGRNPIVITAYVIHLV
;
A
#
# COMPACT_ATOMS: atom_id res chain seq x y z
N MET A 1 9.62 -14.18 0.47
CA MET A 1 10.59 -13.36 1.24
C MET A 1 9.93 -12.57 2.35
N ALA A 2 8.89 -11.77 2.07
CA ALA A 2 8.19 -11.01 3.12
C ALA A 2 7.65 -11.86 4.29
N PRO A 3 7.05 -13.07 4.06
CA PRO A 3 6.63 -13.94 5.17
C PRO A 3 7.80 -14.37 6.07
N SER A 4 8.96 -14.65 5.48
CA SER A 4 10.18 -15.04 6.21
C SER A 4 10.74 -13.89 7.04
N PHE A 5 10.74 -12.67 6.48
CA PHE A 5 11.21 -11.48 7.17
C PHE A 5 10.34 -11.16 8.39
N ILE A 6 9.01 -11.22 8.22
CA ILE A 6 8.05 -10.98 9.30
C ILE A 6 8.15 -12.05 10.37
N ALA A 7 8.26 -13.33 9.99
CA ALA A 7 8.41 -14.44 10.93
C ALA A 7 9.72 -14.37 11.75
N SER A 8 10.75 -13.71 11.23
CA SER A 8 12.03 -13.54 11.93
C SER A 8 12.09 -12.28 12.81
N THR A 9 11.29 -11.25 12.56
CA THR A 9 11.43 -9.93 13.19
C THR A 9 10.17 -9.50 13.94
N SER A 10 9.13 -9.15 13.20
CA SER A 10 7.73 -8.93 13.60
C SER A 10 7.04 -8.10 12.51
N PRO A 11 5.69 -8.09 12.44
CA PRO A 11 4.96 -7.22 11.52
C PRO A 11 5.31 -5.73 11.65
N ARG A 12 5.53 -5.25 12.89
CA ARG A 12 5.91 -3.85 13.16
C ARG A 12 7.28 -3.50 12.57
N VAL A 13 8.28 -4.35 12.78
CA VAL A 13 9.64 -4.11 12.24
C VAL A 13 9.62 -4.13 10.71
N ALA A 14 8.86 -5.04 10.10
CA ALA A 14 8.65 -5.07 8.65
C ALA A 14 8.08 -3.74 8.12
N MET A 15 7.08 -3.18 8.79
CA MET A 15 6.51 -1.89 8.43
C MET A 15 7.52 -0.73 8.56
N VAL A 16 8.29 -0.68 9.65
CA VAL A 16 9.31 0.36 9.86
C VAL A 16 10.40 0.28 8.78
N VAL A 17 10.93 -0.92 8.50
CA VAL A 17 11.97 -1.13 7.49
C VAL A 17 11.47 -0.73 6.10
N GLY A 18 10.25 -1.15 5.75
CA GLY A 18 9.63 -0.74 4.49
C GLY A 18 9.48 0.78 4.39
N SER A 19 9.00 1.44 5.44
CA SER A 19 8.80 2.90 5.44
C SER A 19 10.11 3.68 5.34
N LEU A 20 11.20 3.19 5.94
CA LEU A 20 12.53 3.78 5.78
C LEU A 20 13.04 3.68 4.33
N ILE A 21 12.74 2.58 3.63
CA ILE A 21 13.05 2.44 2.20
C ILE A 21 12.23 3.44 1.36
N TYR A 22 10.95 3.68 1.69
CA TYR A 22 10.15 4.73 1.05
C TYR A 22 10.77 6.12 1.23
N ILE A 23 11.22 6.45 2.45
CA ILE A 23 11.90 7.72 2.73
C ILE A 23 13.21 7.83 1.95
N PHE A 24 14.00 6.76 1.91
CA PHE A 24 15.23 6.73 1.11
C PHE A 24 14.96 7.04 -0.36
N PHE A 25 13.93 6.40 -0.95
CA PHE A 25 13.51 6.70 -2.31
C PHE A 25 13.10 8.17 -2.49
N MET A 26 12.34 8.75 -1.57
CA MET A 26 11.97 10.18 -1.62
C MET A 26 13.20 11.09 -1.60
N ILE A 27 14.19 10.80 -0.75
CA ILE A 27 15.42 11.58 -0.65
C ILE A 27 16.25 11.54 -1.94
N THR A 28 16.17 10.46 -2.73
CA THR A 28 16.90 10.39 -4.02
C THR A 28 16.46 11.46 -5.02
N PHE A 29 15.25 12.03 -4.87
CA PHE A 29 14.80 13.15 -5.70
C PHE A 29 15.49 14.48 -5.39
N LEU A 30 16.26 14.60 -4.30
CA LEU A 30 17.14 15.74 -4.05
C LEU A 30 18.29 15.81 -5.07
N TYR A 31 18.81 14.65 -5.46
CA TYR A 31 19.88 14.51 -6.44
C TYR A 31 19.47 13.46 -7.49
N PRO A 32 18.65 13.85 -8.48
CA PRO A 32 18.08 12.92 -9.45
C PRO A 32 19.17 12.42 -10.42
N MET A 33 19.91 11.39 -9.99
CA MET A 33 20.83 10.63 -10.83
C MET A 33 20.10 9.41 -11.37
N THR A 34 20.13 9.20 -12.68
CA THR A 34 19.39 8.11 -13.35
C THR A 34 19.67 6.73 -12.76
N GLY A 35 20.94 6.40 -12.50
CA GLY A 35 21.31 5.12 -11.89
C GLY A 35 20.82 4.97 -10.44
N LEU A 36 20.86 6.05 -9.66
CA LEU A 36 20.34 6.05 -8.28
C LEU A 36 18.81 5.89 -8.26
N LEU A 37 18.10 6.54 -9.20
CA LEU A 37 16.64 6.44 -9.30
C LEU A 37 16.19 5.02 -9.64
N TYR A 38 16.84 4.35 -10.60
CA TYR A 38 16.48 2.97 -10.95
C TYR A 38 16.79 1.99 -9.81
N THR A 39 17.95 2.11 -9.18
CA THR A 39 18.32 1.25 -8.04
C THR A 39 17.42 1.48 -6.84
N ALA A 40 17.10 2.73 -6.50
CA ALA A 40 16.18 3.08 -5.43
C ALA A 40 14.73 2.64 -5.73
N SER A 41 14.29 2.68 -6.99
CA SER A 41 12.98 2.16 -7.41
C SER A 41 12.87 0.64 -7.23
N ALA A 42 13.92 -0.10 -7.59
CA ALA A 42 13.97 -1.55 -7.35
C ALA A 42 13.93 -1.88 -5.84
N LEU A 43 14.70 -1.12 -5.04
CA LEU A 43 14.67 -1.26 -3.59
C LEU A 43 13.31 -0.90 -3.00
N LEU A 44 12.66 0.14 -3.52
CA LEU A 44 11.31 0.55 -3.13
C LEU A 44 10.30 -0.58 -3.34
N GLY A 45 10.34 -1.27 -4.48
CA GLY A 45 9.47 -2.42 -4.73
C GLY A 45 9.64 -3.53 -3.69
N PHE A 46 10.88 -3.81 -3.29
CA PHE A 46 11.17 -4.76 -2.22
C PHE A 46 10.65 -4.28 -0.85
N GLY A 47 10.90 -3.01 -0.51
CA GLY A 47 10.42 -2.39 0.72
C GLY A 47 8.89 -2.37 0.81
N ALA A 48 8.22 -2.07 -0.30
CA ALA A 48 6.77 -2.09 -0.43
C ALA A 48 6.19 -3.49 -0.14
N ALA A 49 6.78 -4.54 -0.72
CA ALA A 49 6.33 -5.91 -0.48
C ALA A 49 6.43 -6.29 1.02
N ILE A 50 7.52 -5.88 1.69
CA ILE A 50 7.69 -6.11 3.14
C ILE A 50 6.68 -5.29 3.96
N LEU A 51 6.52 -4.00 3.64
CA LEU A 51 5.62 -3.10 4.35
C LEU A 51 4.17 -3.59 4.28
N TRP A 52 3.68 -3.88 3.08
CA TRP A 52 2.30 -4.29 2.85
C TRP A 52 2.00 -5.65 3.48
N THR A 53 2.93 -6.60 3.40
CA THR A 53 2.78 -7.89 4.07
C THR A 53 2.77 -7.72 5.59
N GLY A 54 3.61 -6.84 6.14
CA GLY A 54 3.65 -6.50 7.57
C GLY A 54 2.36 -5.84 8.04
N GLN A 55 1.85 -4.87 7.29
CA GLN A 55 0.57 -4.21 7.53
C GLN A 55 -0.58 -5.22 7.57
N GLY A 56 -0.70 -6.07 6.54
CA GLY A 56 -1.75 -7.10 6.48
C GLY A 56 -1.68 -8.07 7.65
N ALA A 57 -0.47 -8.51 8.03
CA ALA A 57 -0.27 -9.37 9.19
C ALA A 57 -0.66 -8.69 10.51
N LEU A 58 -0.30 -7.41 10.69
CA LEU A 58 -0.66 -6.66 11.90
C LEU A 58 -2.18 -6.45 11.98
N LEU A 59 -2.81 -6.07 10.88
CA LEU A 59 -4.25 -5.87 10.81
C LEU A 59 -5.02 -7.17 11.10
N ALA A 60 -4.54 -8.30 10.57
CA ALA A 60 -5.09 -9.61 10.87
C ALA A 60 -4.91 -10.01 12.34
N ARG A 61 -3.83 -9.61 13.01
CA ARG A 61 -3.62 -9.83 14.45
C ARG A 61 -4.47 -8.92 15.34
N CYS A 62 -4.77 -7.71 14.88
CA CYS A 62 -5.63 -6.75 15.59
C CYS A 62 -7.14 -6.99 15.35
N SER A 63 -7.49 -8.00 14.58
CA SER A 63 -8.87 -8.23 14.12
C SER A 63 -9.29 -9.68 14.33
N ASP A 64 -10.59 -9.88 14.50
CA ASP A 64 -11.27 -11.16 14.56
C ASP A 64 -12.06 -11.41 13.28
N SER A 65 -12.55 -12.64 13.11
CA SER A 65 -13.37 -13.03 11.95
C SER A 65 -14.61 -12.15 11.73
N SER A 66 -15.17 -11.59 12.80
CA SER A 66 -16.35 -10.71 12.76
C SER A 66 -16.05 -9.26 12.41
N ASN A 67 -14.82 -8.79 12.62
CA ASN A 67 -14.47 -7.37 12.50
C ASN A 67 -13.38 -7.07 11.46
N ILE A 68 -12.70 -8.09 10.91
CA ILE A 68 -11.62 -7.95 9.91
C ILE A 68 -12.05 -7.13 8.70
N SER A 69 -13.28 -7.32 8.19
CA SER A 69 -13.79 -6.56 7.05
C SER A 69 -13.99 -5.07 7.38
N ARG A 70 -14.48 -4.77 8.58
CA ARG A 70 -14.67 -3.38 9.05
C ARG A 70 -13.33 -2.69 9.27
N ASN A 71 -12.42 -3.34 9.99
CA ASN A 71 -11.10 -2.79 10.29
C ASN A 71 -10.28 -2.58 9.00
N SER A 72 -10.36 -3.51 8.05
CA SER A 72 -9.74 -3.36 6.71
C SER A 72 -10.34 -2.21 5.92
N GLY A 73 -11.67 -2.04 5.95
CA GLY A 73 -12.34 -0.92 5.30
C GLY A 73 -11.96 0.44 5.89
N ILE A 74 -11.87 0.55 7.22
CA ILE A 74 -11.42 1.77 7.91
C ILE A 74 -9.97 2.08 7.54
N PHE A 75 -9.09 1.08 7.60
CA PHE A 75 -7.69 1.24 7.20
C PHE A 75 -7.59 1.71 5.74
N TRP A 76 -8.36 1.11 4.84
CA TRP A 76 -8.38 1.51 3.43
C TRP A 76 -8.89 2.95 3.25
N ALA A 77 -9.97 3.34 3.93
CA ALA A 77 -10.48 4.71 3.87
C ALA A 77 -9.42 5.72 4.35
N LEU A 78 -8.74 5.44 5.46
CA LEU A 78 -7.64 6.28 5.97
C LEU A 78 -6.46 6.36 5.00
N LEU A 79 -6.09 5.23 4.39
CA LEU A 79 -5.06 5.20 3.34
C LEU A 79 -5.44 6.09 2.16
N GLN A 80 -6.70 6.01 1.71
CA GLN A 80 -7.19 6.78 0.57
C GLN A 80 -7.28 8.29 0.86
N CYS A 81 -7.42 8.70 2.13
CA CYS A 81 -7.29 10.11 2.52
C CYS A 81 -5.93 10.71 2.12
N ASN A 82 -4.86 9.91 2.01
CA ASN A 82 -3.58 10.40 1.50
C ASN A 82 -3.69 10.92 0.05
N MET A 83 -4.51 10.29 -0.79
CA MET A 83 -4.77 10.77 -2.15
C MET A 83 -5.52 12.11 -2.17
N PHE A 84 -6.18 12.50 -1.08
CA PHE A 84 -6.78 13.82 -0.95
C PHE A 84 -5.73 14.85 -0.48
N PHE A 85 -5.18 14.68 0.72
CA PHE A 85 -4.28 15.68 1.32
C PHE A 85 -2.95 15.83 0.57
N GLY A 86 -2.36 14.72 0.13
CA GLY A 86 -1.10 14.73 -0.61
C GLY A 86 -1.22 15.42 -1.96
N ASN A 87 -2.29 15.11 -2.72
CA ASN A 87 -2.52 15.76 -4.01
C ASN A 87 -2.94 17.22 -3.86
N LEU A 88 -3.68 17.58 -2.81
CA LEU A 88 -4.03 18.98 -2.53
C LEU A 88 -2.77 19.84 -2.27
N PHE A 89 -1.82 19.32 -1.49
CA PHE A 89 -0.53 19.97 -1.28
C PHE A 89 0.22 20.19 -2.59
N VAL A 90 0.33 19.13 -3.41
CA VAL A 90 1.02 19.19 -4.71
C VAL A 90 0.32 20.15 -5.68
N TYR A 91 -1.01 20.14 -5.72
CA TYR A 91 -1.80 21.06 -6.55
C TYR A 91 -1.48 22.53 -6.23
N PHE A 92 -1.49 22.91 -4.96
CA PHE A 92 -1.13 24.27 -4.57
C PHE A 92 0.35 24.59 -4.80
N ALA A 93 1.25 23.63 -4.56
CA ALA A 93 2.69 23.81 -4.79
C ALA A 93 3.02 24.03 -6.28
N PHE A 94 2.27 23.41 -7.20
CA PHE A 94 2.53 23.47 -8.65
C PHE A 94 1.68 24.52 -9.38
N ARG A 95 0.83 25.26 -8.67
CA ARG A 95 -0.07 26.25 -9.28
C ARG A 95 0.71 27.33 -10.03
N ASN A 96 0.29 27.64 -11.25
CA ASN A 96 0.91 28.63 -12.16
C ASN A 96 2.36 28.33 -12.56
N LYS A 97 2.82 27.07 -12.48
CA LYS A 97 4.19 26.68 -12.85
C LYS A 97 4.19 25.86 -14.16
N ALA A 98 4.70 26.44 -15.24
CA ALA A 98 4.91 25.71 -16.50
C ALA A 98 6.02 24.66 -16.37
N HIS A 99 7.07 24.94 -15.60
CA HIS A 99 8.13 24.00 -15.23
C HIS A 99 8.29 23.97 -13.71
N ILE A 100 8.48 22.77 -13.15
CA ILE A 100 8.75 22.59 -11.72
C ILE A 100 10.18 23.05 -11.48
N ASP A 101 10.33 24.20 -10.81
CA ASP A 101 11.63 24.72 -10.42
C ASP A 101 12.24 23.92 -9.26
N GLU A 102 13.56 24.08 -9.10
CA GLU A 102 14.34 23.38 -8.08
C GLU A 102 13.84 23.67 -6.66
N ASN A 103 13.47 24.92 -6.36
CA ASN A 103 13.01 25.29 -5.02
C ASN A 103 11.67 24.63 -4.69
N THR A 104 10.72 24.61 -5.63
CA THR A 104 9.44 23.91 -5.46
C THR A 104 9.66 22.41 -5.28
N ARG A 105 10.52 21.79 -6.09
CA ARG A 105 10.87 20.37 -5.95
C ARG A 105 11.45 20.06 -4.57
N LEU A 106 12.41 20.87 -4.13
CA LEU A 106 13.09 20.70 -2.85
C LEU A 106 12.10 20.89 -1.69
N MET A 107 11.22 21.89 -1.76
CA MET A 107 10.13 22.08 -0.79
C MET A 107 9.23 20.84 -0.69
N VAL A 108 8.77 20.31 -1.83
CA VAL A 108 7.91 19.12 -1.87
C VAL A 108 8.62 17.89 -1.29
N VAL A 109 9.86 17.62 -1.69
CA VAL A 109 10.62 16.46 -1.22
C VAL A 109 10.89 16.55 0.28
N ILE A 110 11.26 17.73 0.81
CA ILE A 110 11.52 17.91 2.24
C ILE A 110 10.25 17.74 3.06
N VAL A 111 9.15 18.39 2.67
CA VAL A 111 7.88 18.30 3.39
C VAL A 111 7.37 16.87 3.43
N LEU A 112 7.35 16.18 2.29
CA LEU A 112 6.87 14.79 2.22
C LEU A 112 7.79 13.82 2.98
N SER A 113 9.11 14.02 2.91
CA SER A 113 10.06 13.20 3.67
C SER A 113 9.94 13.42 5.18
N ALA A 114 9.73 14.66 5.62
CA ALA A 114 9.53 15.00 7.03
C ALA A 114 8.23 14.39 7.58
N VAL A 115 7.13 14.48 6.84
CA VAL A 115 5.86 13.83 7.19
C VAL A 115 6.01 12.30 7.22
N GLY A 116 6.71 11.73 6.23
CA GLY A 116 7.02 10.31 6.20
C GLY A 116 7.82 9.85 7.43
N PHE A 117 8.83 10.64 7.83
CA PHE A 117 9.63 10.37 9.02
C PHE A 117 8.79 10.44 10.31
N ALA A 118 7.92 11.44 10.45
CA ALA A 118 6.97 11.50 11.55
C ALA A 118 6.04 10.27 11.59
N GLY A 119 5.60 9.79 10.42
CA GLY A 119 4.86 8.54 10.28
C GLY A 119 5.65 7.33 10.78
N VAL A 120 6.96 7.25 10.49
CA VAL A 120 7.83 6.19 11.03
C VAL A 120 7.92 6.25 12.55
N LEU A 121 8.07 7.44 13.14
CA LEU A 121 8.08 7.60 14.60
C LEU A 121 6.77 7.11 15.22
N PHE A 122 5.63 7.43 14.59
CA PHE A 122 4.33 6.92 15.02
C PHE A 122 4.27 5.39 14.93
N LEU A 123 4.74 4.78 13.84
CA LEU A 123 4.79 3.32 13.70
C LEU A 123 5.68 2.63 14.74
N ILE A 124 6.78 3.27 15.16
CA ILE A 124 7.63 2.77 16.24
C ILE A 124 6.88 2.80 17.58
N ALA A 125 6.08 3.85 17.81
CA ALA A 125 5.24 4.02 19.00
C ALA A 125 4.02 3.08 19.04
N VAL A 126 3.62 2.48 17.91
CA VAL A 126 2.52 1.51 17.88
C VAL A 126 2.82 0.33 18.80
N ARG A 127 1.83 0.01 19.65
CA ARG A 127 1.89 -1.07 20.63
C ARG A 127 2.25 -2.39 19.94
N ARG A 128 3.20 -3.12 20.52
CA ARG A 128 3.54 -4.47 20.07
C ARG A 128 2.33 -5.37 20.28
N VAL A 129 1.85 -5.98 19.20
CA VAL A 129 0.81 -7.01 19.24
C VAL A 129 1.52 -8.36 19.38
N PRO A 130 1.21 -9.16 20.42
CA PRO A 130 1.77 -10.51 20.60
C PRO A 130 1.54 -11.39 19.37
N ASP A 131 2.37 -12.42 19.21
CA ASP A 131 2.21 -13.35 18.09
C ASP A 131 1.06 -14.32 18.38
N ASN A 132 0.19 -14.61 17.41
CA ASN A 132 -0.94 -15.53 17.63
C ASN A 132 -0.48 -16.96 17.96
N SER A 133 0.80 -17.28 17.73
CA SER A 133 1.44 -18.50 18.21
C SER A 133 1.55 -18.59 19.74
N GLU A 134 1.34 -17.49 20.48
CA GLU A 134 1.31 -17.49 21.95
C GLU A 134 -0.09 -17.77 22.53
N MET A 135 -1.17 -17.68 21.71
CA MET A 135 -2.55 -17.85 22.20
C MET A 135 -3.24 -19.15 21.76
N GLY A 136 -2.68 -19.92 20.81
CA GLY A 136 -3.42 -21.00 20.15
C GLY A 136 -2.88 -22.43 20.27
N ASP A 137 -1.59 -22.64 20.53
CA ASP A 137 -1.00 -24.00 20.47
C ASP A 137 -0.21 -24.34 21.73
N THR A 138 -0.86 -25.00 22.68
CA THR A 138 -0.23 -25.63 23.85
C THR A 138 0.79 -26.74 23.47
N ASN A 139 0.98 -27.04 22.17
CA ASN A 139 1.87 -28.10 21.67
C ASN A 139 3.03 -27.62 20.77
N ALA A 140 3.28 -26.32 20.62
CA ALA A 140 4.36 -25.79 19.77
C ALA A 140 5.57 -25.25 20.55
N ASN A 141 5.96 -25.89 21.65
CA ASN A 141 7.21 -25.59 22.38
C ASN A 141 8.44 -26.19 21.66
N ILE A 142 8.68 -25.76 20.42
CA ILE A 142 10.02 -25.83 19.83
C ILE A 142 10.47 -24.40 19.63
N SER A 143 11.37 -23.93 20.51
CA SER A 143 12.11 -22.68 20.32
C SER A 143 12.94 -22.80 19.04
N ARG A 144 12.33 -22.48 17.91
CA ARG A 144 13.00 -22.43 16.61
C ARG A 144 13.82 -21.14 16.57
N SER A 145 15.10 -21.27 16.24
CA SER A 145 15.96 -20.13 15.87
C SER A 145 15.25 -19.24 14.84
N ALA A 146 15.51 -17.93 14.86
CA ALA A 146 14.93 -16.95 13.93
C ALA A 146 15.05 -17.40 12.46
N TRP A 147 16.17 -18.03 12.11
CA TRP A 147 16.40 -18.63 10.79
C TRP A 147 15.47 -19.82 10.48
N GLY A 148 15.21 -20.67 11.46
CA GLY A 148 14.28 -21.79 11.36
C GLY A 148 12.84 -21.33 11.12
N ASN A 149 12.41 -20.26 11.81
CA ASN A 149 11.10 -19.64 11.60
C ASN A 149 10.99 -19.01 10.22
N ALA A 150 12.03 -18.30 9.77
CA ALA A 150 12.08 -17.69 8.44
C ALA A 150 11.97 -18.73 7.32
N ARG A 151 12.71 -19.84 7.43
CA ARG A 151 12.70 -20.94 6.46
C ARG A 151 11.37 -21.67 6.45
N TYR A 152 10.80 -21.96 7.61
CA TYR A 152 9.49 -22.58 7.72
C TYR A 152 8.40 -21.71 7.09
N ALA A 153 8.38 -20.42 7.42
CA ALA A 153 7.44 -19.47 6.83
C ALA A 153 7.59 -19.38 5.30
N LEU A 154 8.82 -19.44 4.78
CA LEU A 154 9.06 -19.48 3.33
C LEU A 154 8.49 -20.74 2.69
N GLN A 155 8.76 -21.90 3.28
CA GLN A 155 8.29 -23.18 2.77
C GLN A 155 6.78 -23.28 2.81
N SER A 156 6.15 -22.84 3.91
CA SER A 156 4.70 -22.81 4.06
C SER A 156 4.05 -21.87 3.06
N ALA A 157 4.61 -20.66 2.86
CA ALA A 157 4.13 -19.73 1.84
C ALA A 157 4.25 -20.31 0.42
N GLY A 158 5.36 -21.00 0.12
CA GLY A 158 5.56 -21.66 -1.18
C GLY A 158 4.56 -22.81 -1.40
N LYS A 159 4.30 -23.62 -0.38
CA LYS A 159 3.28 -24.68 -0.44
C LYS A 159 1.88 -24.10 -0.65
N LEU A 160 1.54 -23.03 0.07
CA LEU A 160 0.25 -22.35 -0.08
C LEU A 160 0.07 -21.78 -1.49
N PHE A 161 1.13 -21.21 -2.07
CA PHE A 161 1.10 -20.67 -3.43
C PHE A 161 0.74 -21.72 -4.50
N ILE A 162 1.16 -22.97 -4.32
CA ILE A 162 0.93 -24.07 -5.28
C ILE A 162 -0.50 -24.67 -5.14
N THR A 163 -1.28 -24.26 -4.15
CA THR A 163 -2.68 -24.72 -4.03
C THR A 163 -3.53 -24.18 -5.19
N ARG A 164 -4.51 -24.98 -5.65
CA ARG A 164 -5.37 -24.60 -6.78
C ARG A 164 -6.06 -23.25 -6.57
N ASP A 165 -6.60 -23.03 -5.38
CA ASP A 165 -7.31 -21.80 -5.05
C ASP A 165 -6.38 -20.58 -5.10
N MET A 166 -5.15 -20.70 -4.58
CA MET A 166 -4.18 -19.62 -4.60
C MET A 166 -3.62 -19.34 -6.01
N MET A 167 -3.45 -20.37 -6.84
CA MET A 167 -3.04 -20.19 -8.24
C MET A 167 -4.10 -19.43 -9.04
N LEU A 168 -5.39 -19.76 -8.86
CA LEU A 168 -6.48 -19.00 -9.48
C LEU A 168 -6.52 -17.56 -8.98
N LEU A 169 -6.35 -17.36 -7.67
CA LEU A 169 -6.33 -16.03 -7.06
C LEU A 169 -5.11 -15.20 -7.48
N THR A 170 -3.99 -15.85 -7.81
CA THR A 170 -2.77 -15.19 -8.30
C THR A 170 -3.04 -14.44 -9.59
N LEU A 171 -3.87 -14.97 -10.49
CA LEU A 171 -4.26 -14.26 -11.71
C LEU A 171 -4.99 -12.94 -11.38
N THR A 172 -5.91 -12.99 -10.41
CA THR A 172 -6.60 -11.79 -9.92
C THR A 172 -5.63 -10.81 -9.28
N PHE A 173 -4.66 -11.28 -8.49
CA PHE A 173 -3.64 -10.41 -7.89
C PHE A 173 -2.76 -9.73 -8.93
N VAL A 174 -2.32 -10.46 -9.96
CA VAL A 174 -1.56 -9.88 -11.08
C VAL A 174 -2.38 -8.80 -11.78
N TYR A 175 -3.65 -9.08 -12.07
CA TYR A 175 -4.56 -8.10 -12.66
C TYR A 175 -4.68 -6.82 -11.81
N THR A 176 -4.95 -6.97 -10.51
CA THR A 176 -5.04 -5.82 -9.59
C THR A 176 -3.72 -5.05 -9.47
N GLY A 177 -2.57 -5.73 -9.58
CA GLY A 177 -1.26 -5.09 -9.57
C GLY A 177 -0.97 -4.29 -10.85
N LEU A 178 -1.40 -4.80 -12.00
CA LEU A 178 -1.32 -4.09 -13.28
C LEU A 178 -2.25 -2.87 -13.29
N GLU A 179 -3.47 -3.02 -12.79
CA GLU A 179 -4.44 -1.93 -12.66
C GLU A 179 -3.93 -0.82 -11.72
N LEU A 180 -3.40 -1.20 -10.55
CA LEU A 180 -2.75 -0.28 -9.63
C LEU A 180 -1.59 0.48 -10.28
N SER A 181 -0.74 -0.23 -11.03
CA SER A 181 0.41 0.36 -11.72
C SER A 181 -0.03 1.31 -12.84
N PHE A 182 -1.10 0.98 -13.56
CA PHE A 182 -1.67 1.83 -14.59
C PHE A 182 -2.21 3.15 -14.02
N PHE A 183 -3.12 3.10 -13.04
CA PHE A 183 -3.75 4.34 -12.55
C PHE A 183 -2.76 5.22 -11.76
N SER A 184 -1.85 4.61 -10.99
CA SER A 184 -0.92 5.37 -10.13
C SER A 184 0.31 5.88 -10.86
N GLY A 185 0.78 5.18 -11.89
CA GLY A 185 2.05 5.48 -12.56
C GLY A 185 1.93 6.01 -13.99
N ILE A 186 0.89 5.62 -14.73
CA ILE A 186 0.77 5.91 -16.17
C ILE A 186 -0.32 6.94 -16.44
N TYR A 187 -1.51 6.74 -15.86
CA TYR A 187 -2.70 7.52 -16.20
C TYR A 187 -2.53 9.03 -15.97
N GLY A 188 -2.05 9.43 -14.79
CA GLY A 188 -1.79 10.84 -14.45
C GLY A 188 -0.83 11.50 -15.44
N PRO A 189 0.40 10.99 -15.64
CA PRO A 189 1.33 11.49 -16.65
C PRO A 189 0.77 11.51 -18.07
N SER A 190 0.07 10.46 -18.52
CA SER A 190 -0.52 10.42 -19.86
C SER A 190 -1.49 11.59 -20.10
N VAL A 191 -2.30 11.96 -19.11
CA VAL A 191 -3.17 13.13 -19.20
C VAL A 191 -2.36 14.42 -19.11
N GLY A 192 -1.43 14.51 -18.15
CA GLY A 192 -0.63 15.72 -17.90
C GLY A 192 0.29 16.14 -19.05
N PHE A 193 0.69 15.19 -19.91
CA PHE A 193 1.52 15.44 -21.10
C PHE A 193 0.74 15.53 -22.41
N THR A 194 -0.58 15.35 -22.39
CA THR A 194 -1.40 15.48 -23.60
C THR A 194 -1.94 16.90 -23.74
N GLU A 195 -1.19 17.76 -24.44
CA GLU A 195 -1.51 19.18 -24.67
C GLU A 195 -2.82 19.40 -25.44
N LYS A 196 -3.36 18.38 -26.11
CA LYS A 196 -4.63 18.47 -26.85
C LYS A 196 -5.87 18.45 -25.95
N ILE A 197 -5.74 18.09 -24.66
CA ILE A 197 -6.89 17.93 -23.75
C ILE A 197 -7.36 19.27 -23.20
N HIS A 198 -6.44 20.18 -22.87
CA HIS A 198 -6.74 21.48 -22.27
C HIS A 198 -5.54 22.42 -22.38
N GLU A 199 -5.76 23.73 -22.14
CA GLU A 199 -4.68 24.73 -22.05
C GLU A 199 -3.76 24.50 -20.83
N THR A 200 -4.25 23.80 -19.80
CA THR A 200 -3.54 23.53 -18.53
C THR A 200 -3.59 22.04 -18.13
N PRO A 201 -3.06 21.11 -18.95
CA PRO A 201 -3.22 19.66 -18.76
C PRO A 201 -2.62 19.15 -17.44
N LYS A 202 -1.63 19.85 -16.88
CA LYS A 202 -1.02 19.52 -15.59
C LYS A 202 -1.96 19.70 -14.39
N GLU A 203 -2.94 20.60 -14.48
CA GLU A 203 -3.94 20.80 -13.42
C GLU A 203 -4.89 19.60 -13.33
N TYR A 204 -5.20 18.98 -14.46
CA TYR A 204 -6.04 17.79 -14.54
C TYR A 204 -5.43 16.56 -13.86
N VAL A 205 -4.10 16.48 -13.77
CA VAL A 205 -3.41 15.42 -12.99
C VAL A 205 -3.85 15.45 -11.53
N GLY A 206 -3.93 16.65 -10.94
CA GLY A 206 -4.42 16.84 -9.57
C GLY A 206 -5.90 16.48 -9.42
N ILE A 207 -6.74 16.90 -10.37
CA ILE A 207 -8.19 16.61 -10.36
C ILE A 207 -8.45 15.10 -10.43
N ILE A 208 -7.75 14.40 -11.33
CA ILE A 208 -7.82 12.94 -11.46
C ILE A 208 -7.48 12.26 -10.13
N GLY A 209 -6.39 12.69 -9.48
CA GLY A 209 -5.99 12.16 -8.18
C GLY A 209 -7.06 12.35 -7.10
N ILE A 210 -7.74 13.50 -7.10
CA ILE A 210 -8.85 13.79 -6.18
C ILE A 210 -10.04 12.86 -6.47
N CYS A 211 -10.45 12.71 -7.74
CA CYS A 211 -11.56 11.83 -8.12
C CYS A 211 -11.30 10.36 -7.75
N ILE A 212 -10.08 9.86 -8.00
CA ILE A 212 -9.66 8.52 -7.60
C ILE A 212 -9.70 8.38 -6.07
N GLY A 213 -9.18 9.38 -5.33
CA GLY A 213 -9.22 9.39 -3.88
C GLY A 213 -10.64 9.35 -3.32
N ILE A 214 -11.56 10.15 -3.87
CA ILE A 214 -12.99 10.14 -3.48
C ILE A 214 -13.59 8.75 -3.73
N GLY A 215 -13.41 8.20 -4.94
CA GLY A 215 -13.90 6.86 -5.27
C GLY A 215 -13.36 5.79 -4.32
N GLY A 216 -12.06 5.86 -3.99
CA GLY A 216 -11.40 4.95 -3.05
C GLY A 216 -11.96 5.05 -1.63
N VAL A 217 -12.17 6.27 -1.10
CA VAL A 217 -12.76 6.49 0.24
C VAL A 217 -14.21 6.03 0.27
N THR A 218 -15.02 6.37 -0.74
CA THR A 218 -16.42 5.98 -0.84
C THR A 218 -16.54 4.45 -0.92
N ALA A 219 -15.80 3.80 -1.82
CA ALA A 219 -15.81 2.35 -1.95
C ALA A 219 -15.33 1.66 -0.65
N GLY A 220 -14.22 2.12 -0.06
CA GLY A 220 -13.69 1.58 1.19
C GLY A 220 -14.67 1.69 2.36
N THR A 221 -15.37 2.82 2.47
CA THR A 221 -16.36 3.06 3.52
C THR A 221 -17.62 2.23 3.30
N VAL A 222 -18.17 2.24 2.08
CA VAL A 222 -19.38 1.50 1.72
C VAL A 222 -19.16 0.01 1.92
N PHE A 223 -18.12 -0.57 1.33
CA PHE A 223 -17.86 -2.01 1.44
C PHE A 223 -17.25 -2.42 2.79
N GLY A 224 -16.56 -1.51 3.49
CA GLY A 224 -16.07 -1.74 4.86
C GLY A 224 -17.19 -1.84 5.89
N ILE A 225 -18.17 -0.92 5.83
CA ILE A 225 -19.32 -0.89 6.74
C ILE A 225 -20.35 -1.95 6.34
N LEU A 226 -20.66 -2.06 5.04
CA LEU A 226 -21.61 -3.07 4.56
C LEU A 226 -21.02 -4.47 4.63
N GLY A 227 -19.71 -4.66 4.66
CA GLY A 227 -19.09 -5.99 4.66
C GLY A 227 -19.63 -6.94 5.74
N SER A 228 -20.01 -6.42 6.92
CA SER A 228 -20.66 -7.22 7.98
C SER A 228 -22.12 -7.59 7.66
N LYS A 229 -22.84 -6.74 6.90
CA LYS A 229 -24.21 -7.00 6.42
C LYS A 229 -24.24 -7.85 5.15
N THR A 230 -23.29 -7.67 4.24
CA THR A 230 -23.16 -8.43 2.99
C THR A 230 -22.52 -9.81 3.20
N ALA A 231 -21.86 -10.05 4.34
CA ALA A 231 -21.34 -11.38 4.70
C ALA A 231 -22.39 -12.49 4.58
N ARG A 232 -23.67 -12.18 4.82
CA ARG A 232 -24.80 -13.10 4.66
C ARG A 232 -25.01 -13.58 3.22
N PHE A 233 -24.63 -12.78 2.23
CA PHE A 233 -24.71 -13.10 0.80
C PHE A 233 -23.36 -13.60 0.22
N GLY A 234 -22.34 -13.77 1.06
CA GLY A 234 -20.98 -14.06 0.64
C GLY A 234 -20.27 -12.87 -0.01
N ARG A 235 -19.00 -13.05 -0.39
CA ARG A 235 -18.18 -11.99 -1.02
C ARG A 235 -18.38 -11.87 -2.53
N ASN A 236 -18.97 -12.87 -3.17
CA ASN A 236 -19.10 -12.97 -4.64
C ASN A 236 -19.89 -11.80 -5.27
N PRO A 237 -21.03 -11.34 -4.72
CA PRO A 237 -21.78 -10.23 -5.34
C PRO A 237 -20.98 -8.93 -5.40
N ILE A 238 -20.15 -8.66 -4.39
CA ILE A 238 -19.30 -7.46 -4.35
C ILE A 238 -18.24 -7.52 -5.46
N VAL A 239 -17.60 -8.68 -5.63
CA VAL A 239 -16.58 -8.89 -6.65
C VAL A 239 -17.16 -8.77 -8.06
N ILE A 240 -18.35 -9.34 -8.31
CA ILE A 240 -19.02 -9.27 -9.61
C ILE A 240 -19.43 -7.83 -9.94
N THR A 241 -20.04 -7.11 -8.99
CA THR A 241 -20.41 -5.71 -9.20
C THR A 241 -19.18 -4.85 -9.50
N ALA A 242 -18.08 -5.04 -8.75
CA ALA A 242 -16.83 -4.35 -9.01
C ALA A 242 -16.27 -4.65 -10.42
N TYR A 243 -16.33 -5.92 -10.84
CA TYR A 243 -15.92 -6.32 -12.19
C TYR A 243 -16.77 -5.68 -13.28
N VAL A 244 -18.09 -5.66 -13.14
CA VAL A 244 -19.00 -5.04 -14.12
C VAL A 244 -18.75 -3.53 -14.21
N ILE A 245 -18.61 -2.84 -13.07
CA ILE A 245 -18.31 -1.40 -13.05
C ILE A 245 -16.97 -1.11 -13.76
N HIS A 246 -15.99 -1.99 -13.61
CA HIS A 246 -14.67 -1.78 -14.21
C HIS A 246 -14.63 -2.03 -15.72
N LEU A 247 -15.58 -2.81 -16.26
CA LEU A 247 -15.67 -3.09 -17.71
C LEU A 247 -16.43 -2.02 -18.50
N VAL A 248 -17.25 -1.20 -17.84
CA VAL A 248 -18.08 -0.15 -18.45
C VAL A 248 -17.33 1.17 -18.44
#